data_AF-A0A918MGW4-F1
#
_entry.id   AF-A0A918MGW4-F1
#
_cell.length_a   1.000
_cell.length_b   1.000
_cell.length_c   1.000
_cell.angle_alpha   90.00
_cell.angle_beta   90.00
_cell.angle_gamma   90.00
#
_symmetry.space_group_name_H-M   'P 1'
#
loop_
_entity.id
_entity.type
_entity.pdbx_description
1 polymer ?
#
loop_
_entity_poly.entity_id
_entity_poly.type
_entity_poly.pdbx_seq_one_letter_code
_entity_poly.pdbx_strand_id
1 'polypeptide(L)'
;MSMNTALSGIQAAQTDISATSHNIANVSTTGFRSSDVSFADVYNSSPYSVARTQVGSGTRVTQVSQNFAQGNITTTGRALDLAIQGQGFFATQQISDTGERTGAALYTRAGDFTLTAEGRITNTAGNALLGWPVSAEGGALSQIAADAGPISVPLSMGQTVASTALNVDVSLPTSGALLGQQAAVPPAAFDSGDATTWAHRTTVPMVSGNGQVIEGELYFVKTDAPDAADPSSQWQVHLVVDGVTTTSAASDLTFDGDGTLTTAQPMAFTDASGGTFSLDMSGSRLADNPFTVQSATADGTRQATMTSLEVDDTGTIWASYGAGRPIAMGKVMVATFANPQGLAPQGNASFRASSASGEPLVGAPGSAGFGSLRSGALEESNVDLTSELVDLITAQRNYQASAKALETNSSLMQSIIKIS
;
A
#
# COMPACT_ATOMS: atom_id res chain seq x y z
N MET A 1 -30.74 -14.65 54.45
CA MET A 1 -29.78 -13.56 54.15
C MET A 1 -28.44 -14.07 53.60
N SER A 2 -28.13 -15.38 53.62
CA SER A 2 -26.90 -15.95 53.03
C SER A 2 -27.01 -16.34 51.54
N MET A 3 -28.23 -16.58 51.00
CA MET A 3 -28.39 -16.92 49.57
C MET A 3 -27.96 -15.80 48.63
N ASN A 4 -28.26 -14.54 48.94
CA ASN A 4 -27.91 -13.41 48.07
C ASN A 4 -26.39 -13.17 48.02
N THR A 5 -25.69 -13.35 49.15
CA THR A 5 -24.23 -13.27 49.22
C THR A 5 -23.59 -14.41 48.40
N ALA A 6 -24.08 -15.65 48.53
CA ALA A 6 -23.58 -16.77 47.74
C ALA A 6 -23.88 -16.61 46.24
N LEU A 7 -25.09 -16.17 45.88
CA LEU A 7 -25.49 -15.94 44.49
C LEU A 7 -24.67 -14.84 43.82
N SER A 8 -24.43 -13.73 44.52
CA SER A 8 -23.59 -12.65 44.00
C SER A 8 -22.13 -13.06 43.80
N GLY A 9 -21.58 -13.91 44.69
CA GLY A 9 -20.26 -14.54 44.50
C GLY A 9 -20.21 -15.48 43.29
N ILE A 10 -21.26 -16.29 43.06
CA ILE A 10 -21.38 -17.15 41.87
C ILE A 10 -21.40 -16.31 40.59
N GLN A 11 -22.19 -15.24 40.56
CA GLN A 11 -22.30 -14.35 39.40
C GLN A 11 -20.97 -13.64 39.10
N ALA A 12 -20.31 -13.13 40.13
CA ALA A 12 -18.99 -12.50 39.99
C ALA A 12 -17.95 -13.48 39.44
N ALA A 13 -17.87 -14.69 40.01
CA ALA A 13 -16.96 -15.73 39.52
C ALA A 13 -17.30 -16.19 38.09
N GLN A 14 -18.57 -16.20 37.70
CA GLN A 14 -18.97 -16.52 36.32
C GLN A 14 -18.51 -15.45 35.32
N THR A 15 -18.61 -14.16 35.68
CA THR A 15 -18.08 -13.08 34.84
C THR A 15 -16.56 -13.17 34.72
N ASP A 16 -15.87 -13.46 35.83
CA ASP A 16 -14.42 -13.67 35.86
C ASP A 16 -13.98 -14.80 34.93
N ILE A 17 -14.58 -15.99 35.09
CA ILE A 17 -14.36 -17.15 34.21
C ILE A 17 -14.60 -16.78 32.75
N SER A 18 -15.65 -16.00 32.45
CA SER A 18 -15.98 -15.60 31.09
C SER A 18 -14.93 -14.67 30.49
N ALA A 19 -14.42 -13.70 31.26
CA ALA A 19 -13.38 -12.78 30.82
C ALA A 19 -12.05 -13.51 30.60
N THR A 20 -11.59 -14.30 31.57
CA THR A 20 -10.37 -15.13 31.44
C THR A 20 -10.47 -16.12 30.29
N SER A 21 -11.62 -16.79 30.11
CA SER A 21 -11.82 -17.70 28.99
C SER A 21 -11.74 -16.98 27.64
N HIS A 22 -12.28 -15.76 27.57
CA HIS A 22 -12.19 -14.92 26.38
C HIS A 22 -10.75 -14.46 26.10
N ASN A 23 -9.97 -14.13 27.13
CA ASN A 23 -8.54 -13.81 27.00
C ASN A 23 -7.76 -15.01 26.44
N ILE A 24 -7.93 -16.19 27.05
CA ILE A 24 -7.28 -17.44 26.62
C ILE A 24 -7.61 -17.76 25.17
N ALA A 25 -8.89 -17.64 24.78
CA ALA A 25 -9.32 -17.92 23.41
C ALA A 25 -8.68 -16.98 22.37
N ASN A 26 -8.30 -15.76 22.77
CA ASN A 26 -7.74 -14.73 21.89
C ASN A 26 -6.22 -14.53 22.07
N VAL A 27 -5.52 -15.46 22.72
CA VAL A 27 -4.05 -15.36 22.91
C VAL A 27 -3.29 -15.31 21.57
N SER A 28 -3.84 -15.93 20.52
CA SER A 28 -3.23 -15.93 19.18
C SER A 28 -3.79 -14.84 18.25
N THR A 29 -4.71 -14.00 18.75
CA THR A 29 -5.34 -12.94 17.95
C THR A 29 -4.44 -11.71 17.94
N THR A 30 -3.96 -11.31 16.77
CA THR A 30 -3.14 -10.11 16.57
C THR A 30 -3.85 -8.86 17.09
N GLY A 31 -3.13 -8.02 17.83
CA GLY A 31 -3.63 -6.75 18.36
C GLY A 31 -4.72 -6.88 19.43
N PHE A 32 -4.98 -8.08 19.96
CA PHE A 32 -5.94 -8.29 21.04
C PHE A 32 -5.46 -7.65 22.34
N ARG A 33 -6.43 -7.12 23.11
CA ARG A 33 -6.23 -6.53 24.44
C ARG A 33 -6.95 -7.39 25.47
N SER A 34 -6.22 -7.85 26.49
CA SER A 34 -6.80 -8.64 27.58
C SER A 34 -7.86 -7.84 28.33
N SER A 35 -8.81 -8.53 28.92
CA SER A 35 -9.90 -7.95 29.69
C SER A 35 -9.81 -8.37 31.15
N ASP A 36 -9.92 -7.41 32.06
CA ASP A 36 -9.88 -7.63 33.50
C ASP A 36 -11.23 -7.27 34.14
N VAL A 37 -11.68 -8.07 35.11
CA VAL A 37 -12.92 -7.83 35.85
C VAL A 37 -12.62 -7.18 37.18
N SER A 38 -13.24 -6.03 37.44
CA SER A 38 -13.16 -5.33 38.72
C SER A 38 -14.41 -5.62 39.56
N PHE A 39 -14.21 -5.76 40.86
CA PHE A 39 -15.27 -6.08 41.83
C PHE A 39 -15.33 -5.03 42.93
N ALA A 40 -16.53 -4.79 43.45
CA ALA A 40 -16.74 -4.04 44.68
C ALA A 40 -17.57 -4.87 45.66
N ASP A 41 -17.38 -4.64 46.96
CA ASP A 41 -18.26 -5.17 47.99
C ASP A 41 -19.58 -4.39 48.02
N VAL A 42 -20.61 -5.03 48.57
CA VAL A 42 -21.94 -4.42 48.73
C VAL A 42 -22.27 -4.38 50.21
N TYR A 43 -22.57 -3.20 50.74
CA TYR A 43 -23.08 -3.01 52.10
C TYR A 43 -24.50 -2.46 52.06
N ASN A 44 -25.39 -2.99 52.91
CA ASN A 44 -26.77 -2.53 53.01
C ASN A 44 -26.92 -1.48 54.12
N SER A 45 -26.75 -0.19 53.81
CA SER A 45 -26.87 0.90 54.79
C SER A 45 -28.33 1.18 55.17
N SER A 46 -28.82 0.56 56.25
CA SER A 46 -30.08 0.94 56.89
C SER A 46 -29.85 2.08 57.91
N PRO A 47 -30.66 3.16 57.92
CA PRO A 47 -30.50 4.31 58.82
C PRO A 47 -30.56 3.96 60.33
N TYR A 48 -31.05 2.77 60.67
CA TYR A 48 -31.20 2.29 62.04
C TYR A 48 -30.19 1.20 62.43
N SER A 49 -29.25 0.86 61.55
CA SER A 49 -28.23 -0.17 61.82
C SER A 49 -26.97 0.39 62.46
N VAL A 50 -26.48 -0.27 63.51
CA VAL A 50 -25.19 0.05 64.15
C VAL A 50 -24.06 -0.39 63.21
N ALA A 51 -23.23 0.54 62.74
CA ALA A 51 -22.17 0.27 61.76
C ALA A 51 -21.19 -0.84 62.18
N ARG A 52 -21.00 -1.08 63.50
CA ARG A 52 -20.11 -2.13 64.01
C ARG A 52 -20.68 -3.55 63.92
N THR A 53 -21.98 -3.73 63.71
CA THR A 53 -22.62 -5.06 63.64
C THR A 53 -23.14 -5.38 62.24
N GLN A 54 -22.78 -4.59 61.23
CA GLN A 54 -23.27 -4.74 59.87
C GLN A 54 -22.45 -5.78 59.10
N VAL A 55 -23.12 -6.85 58.67
CA VAL A 55 -22.54 -7.88 57.81
C VAL A 55 -22.66 -7.44 56.33
N GLY A 56 -21.62 -7.70 55.54
CA GLY A 56 -21.62 -7.43 54.09
C GLY A 56 -22.70 -8.19 53.34
N SER A 57 -23.19 -7.62 52.25
CA SER A 57 -24.28 -8.15 51.42
C SER A 57 -23.80 -8.88 50.16
N GLY A 58 -22.50 -9.10 50.01
CA GLY A 58 -21.89 -9.80 48.86
C GLY A 58 -20.97 -8.91 48.05
N THR A 59 -20.79 -9.27 46.77
CA THR A 59 -19.95 -8.55 45.81
C THR A 59 -20.71 -8.26 44.53
N ARG A 60 -20.28 -7.26 43.75
CA ARG A 60 -20.81 -6.97 42.42
C ARG A 60 -19.68 -6.61 41.48
N VAL A 61 -19.80 -7.01 40.22
CA VAL A 61 -18.92 -6.55 39.15
C VAL A 61 -19.12 -5.05 38.94
N THR A 62 -18.04 -4.27 39.06
CA THR A 62 -18.07 -2.83 38.82
C THR A 62 -17.89 -2.52 37.34
N GLN A 63 -16.89 -3.14 36.70
CA GLN A 63 -16.53 -2.90 35.31
C GLN A 63 -15.67 -4.03 34.77
N VAL A 64 -15.80 -4.30 33.47
CA VAL A 64 -14.81 -5.05 32.70
C VAL A 64 -13.98 -4.04 31.91
N SER A 65 -12.69 -3.91 32.25
CA SER A 65 -11.76 -2.97 31.61
C SER A 65 -10.82 -3.69 30.65
N GLN A 66 -10.37 -3.00 29.61
CA GLN A 66 -9.40 -3.53 28.65
C GLN A 66 -7.99 -3.15 29.10
N ASN A 67 -7.04 -4.07 29.04
CA ASN A 67 -5.64 -3.75 29.27
C ASN A 67 -4.99 -3.31 27.96
N PHE A 68 -4.66 -2.03 27.83
CA PHE A 68 -4.01 -1.46 26.64
C PHE A 68 -2.47 -1.49 26.70
N ALA A 69 -1.88 -2.25 27.63
CA ALA A 69 -0.45 -2.52 27.61
C ALA A 69 -0.05 -3.19 26.30
N GLN A 70 1.12 -2.81 25.79
CA GLN A 70 1.64 -3.34 24.53
C GLN A 70 1.97 -4.83 24.63
N GLY A 71 1.58 -5.59 23.61
CA GLY A 71 1.96 -7.00 23.44
C GLY A 71 3.35 -7.15 22.83
N ASN A 72 3.78 -8.38 22.65
CA ASN A 72 5.05 -8.66 21.96
C ASN A 72 4.96 -8.27 20.48
N ILE A 73 6.05 -7.74 19.91
CA ILE A 73 6.11 -7.42 18.47
C ILE A 73 6.95 -8.50 17.78
N THR A 74 6.31 -9.27 16.90
CA THR A 74 6.99 -10.31 16.11
C THR A 74 7.16 -9.88 14.66
N THR A 75 8.32 -10.19 14.09
CA THR A 75 8.64 -9.87 12.69
C THR A 75 8.06 -10.95 11.79
N THR A 76 7.30 -10.55 10.77
CA THR A 76 6.65 -11.45 9.80
C THR A 76 7.29 -11.39 8.41
N GLY A 77 7.97 -10.27 8.09
CA GLY A 77 8.61 -10.04 6.79
C GLY A 77 7.67 -9.55 5.68
N ARG A 78 6.37 -9.34 5.95
CA ARG A 78 5.41 -8.78 4.99
C ARG A 78 5.32 -7.26 5.18
N ALA A 79 5.56 -6.47 4.14
CA ALA A 79 5.61 -5.00 4.25
C ALA A 79 4.33 -4.35 4.82
N LEU A 80 3.16 -4.96 4.56
CA LEU A 80 1.86 -4.50 5.04
C LEU A 80 1.46 -5.04 6.41
N ASP A 81 2.29 -5.89 7.01
CA ASP A 81 2.15 -6.22 8.43
C ASP A 81 2.79 -5.07 9.22
N LEU A 82 1.96 -4.28 9.90
CA LEU A 82 2.37 -3.06 10.58
C LEU A 82 2.14 -3.17 12.09
N ALA A 83 3.16 -2.83 12.88
CA ALA A 83 3.04 -2.73 14.33
C ALA A 83 3.29 -1.30 14.79
N ILE A 84 2.50 -0.81 15.75
CA ILE A 84 2.74 0.48 16.40
C ILE A 84 3.57 0.23 17.66
N GLN A 85 4.77 0.82 17.72
CA GLN A 85 5.59 0.81 18.91
C GLN A 85 5.28 2.03 19.80
N GLY A 86 4.71 1.78 20.97
CA GLY A 86 4.20 2.84 21.87
C GLY A 86 2.70 3.05 21.73
N GLN A 87 2.22 4.26 22.06
CA GLN A 87 0.78 4.56 22.12
C GLN A 87 0.18 4.86 20.74
N GLY A 88 -1.11 4.52 20.56
CA GLY A 88 -1.88 4.86 19.37
C GLY A 88 -2.59 3.66 18.73
N PHE A 89 -3.54 3.94 17.86
CA PHE A 89 -4.34 2.94 17.15
C PHE A 89 -4.34 3.27 15.65
N PHE A 90 -4.36 2.23 14.82
CA PHE A 90 -4.69 2.39 13.41
C PHE A 90 -6.16 2.79 13.28
N ALA A 91 -6.43 3.78 12.44
CA ALA A 91 -7.78 4.13 12.07
C ALA A 91 -8.17 3.40 10.78
N THR A 92 -9.26 2.66 10.82
CA THR A 92 -9.82 1.93 9.69
C THR A 92 -11.27 2.29 9.49
N GLN A 93 -11.77 2.22 8.26
CA GLN A 93 -13.18 2.49 7.99
C GLN A 93 -13.66 1.70 6.78
N GLN A 94 -14.94 1.34 6.81
CA GLN A 94 -15.58 0.71 5.67
C GLN A 94 -15.71 1.71 4.51
N ILE A 95 -15.38 1.26 3.31
CA ILE A 95 -15.49 2.04 2.07
C ILE A 95 -16.52 1.34 1.18
N SER A 96 -17.43 2.10 0.57
CA SER A 96 -18.38 1.56 -0.41
C SER A 96 -17.67 1.23 -1.73
N ASP A 97 -18.33 0.48 -2.61
CA ASP A 97 -17.82 0.19 -3.95
C ASP A 97 -17.57 1.48 -4.78
N THR A 98 -18.34 2.54 -4.50
CA THR A 98 -18.19 3.88 -5.09
C THR A 98 -17.02 4.68 -4.51
N GLY A 99 -16.31 4.17 -3.50
CA GLY A 99 -15.17 4.82 -2.86
C GLY A 99 -15.55 5.79 -1.73
N GLU A 100 -16.81 5.81 -1.31
CA GLU A 100 -17.29 6.69 -0.24
C GLU A 100 -17.12 6.05 1.14
N ARG A 101 -16.77 6.87 2.13
CA ARG A 101 -16.62 6.46 3.53
C ARG A 101 -17.99 6.10 4.10
N THR A 102 -18.16 4.86 4.52
CA THR A 102 -19.40 4.37 5.12
C THR A 102 -19.18 4.02 6.60
N GLY A 103 -20.13 4.39 7.46
CA GLY A 103 -20.06 4.10 8.89
C GLY A 103 -19.05 4.97 9.65
N ALA A 104 -18.83 4.65 10.93
CA ALA A 104 -17.85 5.34 11.78
C ALA A 104 -16.45 4.71 11.64
N ALA A 105 -15.40 5.50 11.87
CA ALA A 105 -14.05 4.97 11.96
C ALA A 105 -13.92 3.99 13.15
N LEU A 106 -13.23 2.88 12.89
CA LEU A 106 -12.85 1.87 13.85
C LEU A 106 -11.35 1.98 14.13
N TYR A 107 -10.97 1.73 15.37
CA TYR A 107 -9.62 1.87 15.87
C TYR A 107 -9.10 0.51 16.30
N THR A 108 -7.93 0.11 15.82
CA THR A 108 -7.37 -1.22 16.11
C THR A 108 -5.87 -1.15 16.31
N ARG A 109 -5.34 -2.14 17.03
CA ARG A 109 -3.88 -2.41 17.12
C ARG A 109 -3.46 -3.55 16.20
N ALA A 110 -4.42 -4.27 15.62
CA ALA A 110 -4.16 -5.27 14.61
C ALA A 110 -3.74 -4.57 13.32
N GLY A 111 -2.55 -4.90 12.82
CA GLY A 111 -2.00 -4.34 11.59
C GLY A 111 -1.73 -5.39 10.52
N ASP A 112 -2.53 -6.44 10.49
CA ASP A 112 -2.57 -7.47 9.46
C ASP A 112 -3.26 -6.96 8.18
N PHE A 113 -2.64 -5.99 7.51
CA PHE A 113 -3.20 -5.38 6.31
C PHE A 113 -2.86 -6.13 5.02
N THR A 114 -3.73 -6.00 4.04
CA THR A 114 -3.60 -6.60 2.71
C THR A 114 -3.96 -5.57 1.65
N LEU A 115 -3.36 -5.71 0.47
CA LEU A 115 -3.67 -4.86 -0.69
C LEU A 115 -4.73 -5.54 -1.55
N THR A 116 -5.86 -4.87 -1.80
CA THR A 116 -6.93 -5.39 -2.66
C THR A 116 -6.63 -5.14 -4.14
N ALA A 117 -7.42 -5.76 -5.03
CA ALA A 117 -7.29 -5.57 -6.49
C ALA A 117 -7.53 -4.12 -6.93
N GLU A 118 -8.33 -3.38 -6.17
CA GLU A 118 -8.61 -1.95 -6.36
C GLU A 118 -7.47 -1.06 -5.83
N GLY A 119 -6.39 -1.67 -5.31
CA GLY A 119 -5.25 -0.96 -4.76
C GLY A 119 -5.50 -0.39 -3.35
N ARG A 120 -6.54 -0.82 -2.63
CA ARG A 120 -6.80 -0.32 -1.27
C ARG A 120 -6.09 -1.18 -0.24
N ILE A 121 -5.59 -0.56 0.82
CA ILE A 121 -5.01 -1.28 1.96
C ILE A 121 -6.14 -1.56 2.95
N THR A 122 -6.51 -2.83 3.13
CA THR A 122 -7.62 -3.23 4.00
C THR A 122 -7.17 -4.23 5.05
N ASN A 123 -7.83 -4.23 6.20
CA ASN A 123 -7.67 -5.29 7.19
C ASN A 123 -8.45 -6.56 6.78
N THR A 124 -8.33 -7.63 7.57
CA THR A 124 -9.04 -8.90 7.38
C THR A 124 -10.57 -8.78 7.45
N ALA A 125 -11.10 -7.69 8.01
CA ALA A 125 -12.53 -7.39 8.04
C ALA A 125 -13.00 -6.56 6.82
N GLY A 126 -12.12 -6.22 5.89
CA GLY A 126 -12.43 -5.42 4.69
C GLY A 126 -12.51 -3.91 4.93
N ASN A 127 -12.14 -3.41 6.12
CA ASN A 127 -12.06 -1.99 6.40
C ASN A 127 -10.75 -1.42 5.86
N ALA A 128 -10.81 -0.30 5.15
CA ALA A 128 -9.64 0.36 4.59
C ALA A 128 -8.87 1.12 5.68
N LEU A 129 -7.54 1.06 5.60
CA LEU A 129 -6.63 1.84 6.42
C LEU A 129 -6.71 3.32 6.03
N LEU A 130 -6.94 4.17 7.03
CA LEU A 130 -7.01 5.60 6.84
C LEU A 130 -5.62 6.24 6.96
N GLY A 131 -5.38 7.24 6.12
CA GLY A 131 -4.16 8.02 6.11
C GLY A 131 -4.36 9.35 5.42
N TRP A 132 -3.32 10.17 5.47
CA TRP A 132 -3.30 11.46 4.80
C TRP A 132 -2.67 11.36 3.41
N PRO A 133 -3.12 12.20 2.47
CA PRO A 133 -2.40 12.40 1.23
C PRO A 133 -1.02 13.01 1.52
N VAL A 134 -0.05 12.66 0.70
CA VAL A 134 1.36 13.06 0.86
C VAL A 134 1.86 13.83 -0.35
N SER A 135 2.88 14.66 -0.14
CA SER A 135 3.64 15.28 -1.23
C SER A 135 4.52 14.24 -1.93
N ALA A 136 5.15 14.62 -3.05
CA ALA A 136 6.10 13.76 -3.76
C ALA A 136 7.29 13.33 -2.89
N GLU A 137 7.63 14.12 -1.87
CA GLU A 137 8.70 13.87 -0.90
C GLU A 137 8.23 13.05 0.33
N GLY A 138 6.96 12.65 0.40
CA GLY A 138 6.42 11.84 1.50
C GLY A 138 5.96 12.60 2.75
N GLY A 139 5.95 13.94 2.70
CA GLY A 139 5.37 14.78 3.75
C GLY A 139 3.84 14.75 3.72
N ALA A 140 3.18 14.66 4.87
CA ALA A 140 1.71 14.72 4.92
C ALA A 140 1.23 16.12 4.52
N LEU A 141 0.29 16.21 3.57
CA LEU A 141 -0.29 17.48 3.10
C LEU A 141 -1.30 18.07 4.09
N SER A 142 -1.90 17.22 4.92
CA SER A 142 -2.75 17.58 6.05
C SER A 142 -2.49 16.61 7.20
N GLN A 143 -2.73 17.06 8.43
CA GLN A 143 -2.69 16.22 9.64
C GLN A 143 -3.99 16.34 10.44
N ILE A 144 -5.08 16.74 9.78
CA ILE A 144 -6.41 16.87 10.38
C ILE A 144 -7.20 15.58 10.11
N ALA A 145 -7.97 15.11 11.09
CA ALA A 145 -8.73 13.86 10.98
C ALA A 145 -9.75 13.84 9.82
N ALA A 146 -10.33 14.99 9.49
CA ALA A 146 -11.34 15.13 8.43
C ALA A 146 -10.76 14.86 7.03
N ASP A 147 -9.49 15.22 6.81
CA ASP A 147 -8.81 15.06 5.52
C ASP A 147 -8.20 13.66 5.33
N ALA A 148 -8.24 12.83 6.38
CA ALA A 148 -7.77 11.46 6.29
C ALA A 148 -8.77 10.61 5.46
N GLY A 149 -8.26 9.95 4.44
CA GLY A 149 -9.02 9.09 3.54
C GLY A 149 -8.42 7.69 3.45
N PRO A 150 -9.07 6.74 2.75
CA PRO A 150 -8.50 5.42 2.52
C PRO A 150 -7.21 5.52 1.70
N ILE A 151 -6.13 4.91 2.17
CA ILE A 151 -4.88 4.87 1.42
C ILE A 151 -5.05 3.93 0.22
N SER A 152 -4.78 4.46 -0.97
CA SER A 152 -4.88 3.73 -2.24
C SER A 152 -3.53 3.74 -2.95
N VAL A 153 -3.07 2.55 -3.29
CA VAL A 153 -1.85 2.25 -4.04
C VAL A 153 -2.26 1.51 -5.32
N PRO A 154 -2.36 2.21 -6.46
CA PRO A 154 -2.76 1.55 -7.69
C PRO A 154 -1.74 0.46 -8.07
N LEU A 155 -2.19 -0.68 -8.59
CA LEU A 155 -1.29 -1.77 -8.98
C LEU A 155 -0.48 -1.46 -10.25
N SER A 156 -0.87 -0.40 -10.95
CA SER A 156 -0.27 0.01 -12.20
C SER A 156 -0.41 1.53 -12.36
N MET A 157 0.65 2.18 -12.83
CA MET A 157 0.74 3.63 -12.90
C MET A 157 1.17 4.08 -14.30
N GLY A 158 0.66 5.24 -14.71
CA GLY A 158 0.82 5.78 -16.06
C GLY A 158 -0.30 5.34 -16.99
N GLN A 159 -0.30 5.94 -18.18
CA GLN A 159 -1.16 5.51 -19.28
C GLN A 159 -0.28 4.94 -20.37
N THR A 160 -0.77 3.89 -21.02
CA THR A 160 -0.14 3.41 -22.24
C THR A 160 -0.42 4.41 -23.35
N VAL A 161 0.64 5.03 -23.88
CA VAL A 161 0.58 5.89 -25.04
C VAL A 161 1.46 5.28 -26.11
N ALA A 162 0.86 4.97 -27.26
CA ALA A 162 1.60 4.46 -28.42
C ALA A 162 2.66 5.49 -28.84
N SER A 163 3.85 5.01 -29.22
CA SER A 163 4.88 5.87 -29.79
C SER A 163 4.40 6.46 -31.10
N THR A 164 4.46 7.78 -31.20
CA THR A 164 4.16 8.52 -32.42
C THR A 164 5.30 9.45 -32.84
N ALA A 165 6.18 9.82 -31.91
CA ALA A 165 7.36 10.62 -32.20
C ALA A 165 8.64 9.85 -31.86
N LEU A 166 9.60 9.89 -32.79
CA LEU A 166 10.93 9.34 -32.65
C LEU A 166 11.94 10.49 -32.72
N ASN A 167 12.92 10.48 -31.82
CA ASN A 167 14.08 11.35 -31.88
C ASN A 167 15.34 10.48 -32.02
N VAL A 168 16.01 10.62 -33.16
CA VAL A 168 17.14 9.78 -33.55
C VAL A 168 18.24 10.65 -34.13
N ASP A 169 19.34 10.79 -33.38
CA ASP A 169 20.53 11.49 -33.85
C ASP A 169 21.61 10.49 -34.25
N VAL A 170 22.09 10.60 -35.48
CA VAL A 170 23.14 9.74 -36.03
C VAL A 170 24.32 10.55 -36.56
N SER A 171 25.50 9.95 -36.48
CA SER A 171 26.69 10.39 -37.21
C SER A 171 26.79 9.52 -38.46
N LEU A 172 26.61 10.13 -39.63
CA LEU A 172 26.73 9.44 -40.91
C LEU A 172 28.13 9.66 -41.49
N PRO A 173 28.73 8.64 -42.14
CA PRO A 173 30.06 8.77 -42.72
C PRO A 173 30.04 9.68 -43.96
N THR A 174 30.98 10.62 -44.04
CA THR A 174 31.19 11.45 -45.24
C THR A 174 31.77 10.66 -46.41
N SER A 175 32.66 9.71 -46.12
CA SER A 175 33.38 8.93 -47.14
C SER A 175 32.45 8.04 -47.98
N GLY A 176 32.63 8.09 -49.30
CA GLY A 176 31.97 7.17 -50.25
C GLY A 176 32.43 5.72 -50.17
N ALA A 177 33.52 5.43 -49.44
CA ALA A 177 34.02 4.06 -49.24
C ALA A 177 33.35 3.33 -48.06
N LEU A 178 32.63 4.06 -47.20
CA LEU A 178 31.94 3.52 -46.02
C LEU A 178 30.46 3.34 -46.31
N LEU A 179 30.14 2.44 -47.25
CA LEU A 179 28.76 2.13 -47.66
C LEU A 179 28.06 1.11 -46.73
N GLY A 180 28.73 0.64 -45.68
CA GLY A 180 28.17 -0.38 -44.79
C GLY A 180 27.80 -1.66 -45.56
N GLN A 181 26.52 -2.01 -45.58
CA GLN A 181 26.00 -3.19 -46.29
C GLN A 181 25.51 -2.90 -47.71
N GLN A 182 25.45 -1.63 -48.13
CA GLN A 182 24.94 -1.23 -49.44
C GLN A 182 25.89 -1.64 -50.56
N ALA A 183 25.36 -2.29 -51.60
CA ALA A 183 26.19 -2.82 -52.70
C ALA A 183 26.62 -1.77 -53.73
N ALA A 184 25.80 -0.73 -53.98
CA ALA A 184 26.08 0.29 -54.99
C ALA A 184 25.37 1.62 -54.69
N VAL A 185 25.92 2.71 -55.25
CA VAL A 185 25.31 4.06 -55.29
C VAL A 185 25.20 4.45 -56.77
N PRO A 186 24.01 4.77 -57.33
CA PRO A 186 22.69 4.78 -56.67
C PRO A 186 22.21 3.38 -56.24
N PRO A 187 21.39 3.28 -55.18
CA PRO A 187 20.89 2.02 -54.64
C PRO A 187 19.88 1.35 -55.58
N ALA A 188 19.67 0.05 -55.39
CA ALA A 188 18.46 -0.63 -55.87
C ALA A 188 17.23 -0.13 -55.08
N ALA A 189 16.02 -0.49 -55.52
CA ALA A 189 14.81 -0.17 -54.75
C ALA A 189 14.93 -0.71 -53.31
N PHE A 190 14.59 0.11 -52.33
CA PHE A 190 14.71 -0.24 -50.91
C PHE A 190 13.88 -1.49 -50.58
N ASP A 191 14.52 -2.47 -49.95
CA ASP A 191 13.89 -3.67 -49.39
C ASP A 191 14.52 -3.97 -48.03
N SER A 192 13.71 -3.93 -46.96
CA SER A 192 14.19 -4.19 -45.59
C SER A 192 14.71 -5.62 -45.40
N GLY A 193 14.27 -6.58 -46.23
CA GLY A 193 14.75 -7.96 -46.20
C GLY A 193 16.07 -8.20 -46.95
N ASP A 194 16.49 -7.27 -47.82
CA ASP A 194 17.72 -7.36 -48.59
C ASP A 194 18.77 -6.39 -48.05
N ALA A 195 19.75 -6.95 -47.34
CA ALA A 195 20.90 -6.26 -46.77
C ALA A 195 21.70 -5.43 -47.78
N THR A 196 21.62 -5.73 -49.08
CA THR A 196 22.38 -5.01 -50.11
C THR A 196 21.77 -3.68 -50.52
N THR A 197 20.52 -3.43 -50.12
CA THR A 197 19.74 -2.23 -50.52
C THR A 197 19.91 -1.03 -49.59
N TRP A 198 20.54 -1.21 -48.42
CA TRP A 198 20.72 -0.16 -47.41
C TRP A 198 22.12 -0.19 -46.80
N ALA A 199 22.60 0.96 -46.34
CA ALA A 199 23.96 1.10 -45.83
C ALA A 199 24.06 0.80 -44.33
N HIS A 200 23.22 1.47 -43.54
CA HIS A 200 23.21 1.35 -42.10
C HIS A 200 21.79 1.16 -41.57
N ARG A 201 21.68 0.48 -40.43
CA ARG A 201 20.43 0.26 -39.73
C ARG A 201 20.60 0.62 -38.25
N THR A 202 19.57 1.22 -37.67
CA THR A 202 19.43 1.36 -36.22
C THR A 202 18.02 0.95 -35.78
N THR A 203 17.89 0.53 -34.54
CA THR A 203 16.61 0.12 -33.95
C THR A 203 16.26 1.06 -32.80
N VAL A 204 15.02 1.53 -32.80
CA VAL A 204 14.45 2.36 -31.75
C VAL A 204 13.35 1.55 -31.07
N PRO A 205 13.43 1.32 -29.74
CA PRO A 205 12.35 0.68 -29.02
C PRO A 205 11.14 1.63 -28.97
N MET A 206 10.00 1.15 -29.47
CA MET A 206 8.74 1.87 -29.52
C MET A 206 7.68 1.12 -28.72
N VAL A 207 6.54 1.78 -28.46
CA VAL A 207 5.40 1.23 -27.73
C VAL A 207 4.18 1.20 -28.65
N SER A 208 3.50 0.06 -28.74
CA SER A 208 2.24 -0.05 -29.48
C SER A 208 1.04 0.45 -28.67
N GLY A 209 -0.12 0.66 -29.31
CA GLY A 209 -1.36 1.05 -28.63
C GLY A 209 -1.84 0.07 -27.54
N ASN A 210 -1.38 -1.18 -27.60
CA ASN A 210 -1.66 -2.20 -26.59
C ASN A 210 -0.60 -2.27 -25.48
N GLY A 211 0.42 -1.41 -25.50
CA GLY A 211 1.47 -1.33 -24.50
C GLY A 211 2.57 -2.38 -24.63
N GLN A 212 2.64 -3.06 -25.77
CA GLN A 212 3.76 -3.95 -26.12
C GLN A 212 4.93 -3.13 -26.64
N VAL A 213 6.15 -3.59 -26.36
CA VAL A 213 7.35 -3.02 -26.98
C VAL A 213 7.43 -3.57 -28.39
N ILE A 214 7.46 -2.67 -29.37
CA ILE A 214 7.66 -2.96 -30.79
C ILE A 214 8.95 -2.28 -31.25
N GLU A 215 9.52 -2.75 -32.35
CA GLU A 215 10.76 -2.21 -32.89
C GLU A 215 10.48 -1.27 -34.07
N GLY A 216 10.99 -0.04 -33.98
CA GLY A 216 11.11 0.87 -35.11
C GLY A 216 12.51 0.77 -35.70
N GLU A 217 12.64 0.16 -36.87
CA GLU A 217 13.91 0.04 -37.58
C GLU A 217 14.06 1.21 -38.56
N LEU A 218 15.13 1.97 -38.42
CA LEU A 218 15.52 3.00 -39.38
C LEU A 218 16.64 2.48 -40.26
N TYR A 219 16.44 2.59 -41.56
CA TYR A 219 17.39 2.22 -42.60
C TYR A 219 17.89 3.49 -43.28
N PHE A 220 19.21 3.62 -43.39
CA PHE A 220 19.88 4.71 -44.07
C PHE A 220 20.45 4.22 -45.38
N VAL A 221 20.07 4.86 -46.47
CA VAL A 221 20.49 4.51 -47.83
C VAL A 221 21.22 5.71 -48.41
N LYS A 222 22.42 5.53 -48.95
CA LYS A 222 23.12 6.63 -49.61
C LYS A 222 22.64 6.75 -51.05
N THR A 223 22.03 7.88 -51.41
CA THR A 223 21.44 8.09 -52.74
C THR A 223 22.40 8.74 -53.72
N ASP A 224 23.30 9.59 -53.22
CA ASP A 224 24.34 10.23 -54.03
C ASP A 224 25.71 10.25 -53.34
N ALA A 225 26.76 10.24 -54.15
CA ALA A 225 28.13 10.43 -53.69
C ALA A 225 28.58 11.86 -54.07
N PRO A 226 29.19 12.61 -53.14
CA PRO A 226 29.58 13.99 -53.43
C PRO A 226 30.54 14.04 -54.63
N ASP A 227 30.13 14.73 -55.70
CA ASP A 227 30.94 15.00 -56.89
C ASP A 227 31.60 16.38 -56.75
N ALA A 228 32.67 16.65 -57.48
CA ALA A 228 33.39 17.93 -57.46
C ALA A 228 32.51 19.15 -57.84
N ALA A 229 31.31 18.91 -58.39
CA ALA A 229 30.33 19.93 -58.76
C ALA A 229 29.20 20.15 -57.72
N ASP A 230 28.94 19.18 -56.83
CA ASP A 230 27.96 19.28 -55.74
C ASP A 230 28.50 18.57 -54.49
N PRO A 231 29.01 19.31 -53.49
CA PRO A 231 29.56 18.73 -52.28
C PRO A 231 28.50 18.15 -51.34
N SER A 232 27.20 18.27 -51.66
CA SER A 232 26.14 17.77 -50.79
C SER A 232 26.06 16.24 -50.84
N SER A 233 26.16 15.60 -49.67
CA SER A 233 25.92 14.17 -49.54
C SER A 233 24.45 13.96 -49.17
N GLN A 234 23.72 13.22 -50.01
CA GLN A 234 22.31 12.91 -49.78
C GLN A 234 22.15 11.49 -49.24
N TRP A 235 21.37 11.38 -48.18
CA TRP A 235 21.00 10.12 -47.55
C TRP A 235 19.49 10.02 -47.51
N GLN A 236 18.93 8.87 -47.88
CA GLN A 236 17.52 8.59 -47.72
C GLN A 236 17.30 7.76 -46.46
N VAL A 237 16.27 8.11 -45.69
CA VAL A 237 15.87 7.37 -44.48
C VAL A 237 14.52 6.68 -44.71
N HIS A 238 14.48 5.39 -44.39
CA HIS A 238 13.27 4.58 -44.39
C HIS A 238 12.99 4.08 -42.98
N LEU A 239 11.73 4.17 -42.56
CA LEU A 239 11.27 3.65 -41.28
C LEU A 239 10.41 2.40 -41.50
N VAL A 240 10.73 1.33 -40.79
CA VAL A 240 9.93 0.10 -40.73
C VAL A 240 9.49 -0.06 -39.28
N VAL A 241 8.18 -0.12 -39.03
CA VAL A 241 7.62 -0.27 -37.67
C VAL A 241 6.98 -1.64 -37.57
N ASP A 242 7.44 -2.46 -36.62
CA ASP A 242 6.90 -3.81 -36.37
C ASP A 242 6.86 -4.70 -37.65
N GLY A 243 7.91 -4.59 -38.47
CA GLY A 243 8.03 -5.30 -39.75
C GLY A 243 7.20 -4.73 -40.90
N VAL A 244 6.45 -3.65 -40.69
CA VAL A 244 5.67 -2.95 -41.72
C VAL A 244 6.43 -1.71 -42.22
N THR A 245 6.74 -1.68 -43.50
CA THR A 245 7.41 -0.54 -44.13
C THR A 245 6.47 0.67 -44.19
N THR A 246 6.94 1.81 -43.68
CA THR A 246 6.22 3.09 -43.75
C THR A 246 6.61 3.86 -45.00
N THR A 247 5.75 4.77 -45.44
CA THR A 247 5.99 5.66 -46.57
C THR A 247 6.09 7.10 -46.08
N SER A 248 6.94 7.91 -46.71
CA SER A 248 7.07 9.33 -46.41
C SER A 248 7.05 10.16 -47.68
N ALA A 249 6.47 11.36 -47.59
CA ALA A 249 6.51 12.35 -48.66
C ALA A 249 7.89 13.04 -48.77
N ALA A 250 8.68 13.07 -47.70
CA ALA A 250 10.02 13.62 -47.64
C ALA A 250 10.91 12.67 -46.84
N SER A 251 11.79 11.93 -47.53
CA SER A 251 12.71 10.94 -46.93
C SER A 251 14.19 11.28 -47.12
N ASP A 252 14.50 12.39 -47.80
CA ASP A 252 15.87 12.78 -48.15
C ASP A 252 16.48 13.69 -47.08
N LEU A 253 17.52 13.20 -46.43
CA LEU A 253 18.43 13.93 -45.56
C LEU A 253 19.53 14.59 -46.41
N THR A 254 19.50 15.91 -46.43
CA THR A 254 20.49 16.76 -47.09
C THR A 254 21.35 17.43 -46.03
N PHE A 255 22.65 17.45 -46.27
CA PHE A 255 23.62 18.07 -45.39
C PHE A 255 24.40 19.14 -46.16
N ASP A 256 24.73 20.23 -45.49
CA ASP A 256 25.60 21.28 -46.05
C ASP A 256 27.07 20.84 -46.08
N GLY A 257 27.93 21.70 -46.65
CA GLY A 257 29.38 21.44 -46.74
C GLY A 257 30.11 21.40 -45.38
N ASP A 258 29.48 21.88 -44.31
CA ASP A 258 29.98 21.80 -42.94
C ASP A 258 29.47 20.54 -42.21
N GLY A 259 28.66 19.71 -42.88
CA GLY A 259 28.12 18.46 -42.36
C GLY A 259 26.90 18.62 -41.47
N THR A 260 26.24 19.78 -41.48
CA THR A 260 25.02 20.06 -40.72
C THR A 260 23.79 19.71 -41.54
N LEU A 261 22.75 19.14 -40.90
CA LEU A 261 21.51 18.78 -41.57
C LEU A 261 20.71 20.02 -41.98
N THR A 262 20.33 20.10 -43.26
CA THR A 262 19.51 21.19 -43.82
C THR A 262 18.07 20.79 -44.12
N THR A 263 17.75 19.49 -44.12
CA THR A 263 16.38 19.00 -44.33
C THR A 263 15.46 19.41 -43.18
N ALA A 264 14.26 19.91 -43.51
CA ALA A 264 13.25 20.29 -42.53
C ALA A 264 12.82 19.09 -41.65
N GLN A 265 12.79 19.31 -40.33
CA GLN A 265 12.38 18.34 -39.31
C GLN A 265 11.13 18.84 -38.56
N PRO A 266 10.29 17.95 -38.00
CA PRO A 266 10.35 16.49 -38.11
C PRO A 266 9.78 15.98 -39.44
N MET A 267 10.29 14.84 -39.89
CA MET A 267 9.81 14.12 -41.07
C MET A 267 8.61 13.24 -40.70
N ALA A 268 7.57 13.20 -41.54
CA ALA A 268 6.38 12.40 -41.29
C ALA A 268 6.41 11.09 -42.09
N PHE A 269 6.17 9.98 -41.41
CA PHE A 269 6.07 8.63 -41.96
C PHE A 269 4.67 8.09 -41.69
N THR A 270 4.07 7.43 -42.69
CA THR A 270 2.74 6.84 -42.57
C THR A 270 2.80 5.37 -42.94
N ASP A 271 2.30 4.51 -42.07
CA ASP A 271 2.14 3.08 -42.36
C ASP A 271 0.92 2.80 -43.26
N ALA A 272 0.80 1.56 -43.76
CA ALA A 272 -0.30 1.15 -44.62
C ALA A 272 -1.68 1.13 -43.92
N SER A 273 -1.71 1.16 -42.58
CA SER A 273 -2.92 1.24 -41.76
C SER A 273 -3.35 2.68 -41.43
N GLY A 274 -2.56 3.68 -41.85
CA GLY A 274 -2.80 5.10 -41.60
C GLY A 274 -2.20 5.64 -40.29
N GLY A 275 -1.38 4.85 -39.59
CA GLY A 275 -0.61 5.31 -38.43
C GLY A 275 0.48 6.30 -38.85
N THR A 276 0.53 7.46 -38.20
CA THR A 276 1.52 8.51 -38.49
C THR A 276 2.60 8.55 -37.43
N PHE A 277 3.86 8.56 -37.86
CA PHE A 277 5.05 8.68 -37.03
C PHE A 277 5.84 9.91 -37.44
N SER A 278 6.21 10.75 -36.49
CA SER A 278 7.16 11.85 -36.70
C SER A 278 8.56 11.39 -36.32
N LEU A 279 9.53 11.68 -37.18
CA LEU A 279 10.94 11.40 -36.95
C LEU A 279 11.70 12.72 -36.94
N ASP A 280 12.30 13.05 -35.79
CA ASP A 280 13.21 14.18 -35.64
C ASP A 280 14.66 13.66 -35.64
N MET A 281 15.44 14.16 -36.60
CA MET A 281 16.86 13.86 -36.75
C MET A 281 17.74 15.11 -36.70
N SER A 282 17.23 16.21 -36.14
CA SER A 282 17.88 17.53 -36.17
C SER A 282 19.29 17.58 -35.58
N GLY A 283 19.67 16.66 -34.68
CA GLY A 283 21.03 16.53 -34.14
C GLY A 283 21.96 15.65 -34.98
N SER A 284 21.48 15.09 -36.09
CA SER A 284 22.29 14.27 -36.99
C SER A 284 23.29 15.11 -37.78
N ARG A 285 24.45 14.51 -38.07
CA ARG A 285 25.56 15.18 -38.78
C ARG A 285 26.34 14.23 -39.67
N LEU A 286 27.02 14.81 -40.64
CA LEU A 286 28.07 14.14 -41.38
C LEU A 286 29.41 14.31 -40.66
N ALA A 287 30.15 13.21 -40.52
CA ALA A 287 31.50 13.24 -39.96
C ALA A 287 32.40 12.21 -40.65
N ASP A 288 33.71 12.43 -40.57
CA ASP A 288 34.73 11.49 -41.05
C ASP A 288 34.98 10.38 -40.01
N ASN A 289 33.91 9.68 -39.63
CA ASN A 289 33.92 8.55 -38.73
C ASN A 289 32.94 7.45 -39.21
N PRO A 290 33.09 6.20 -38.75
CA PRO A 290 32.08 5.16 -39.00
C PRO A 290 30.72 5.57 -38.43
N PHE A 291 29.64 4.97 -38.97
CA PHE A 291 28.29 5.20 -38.48
C PHE A 291 28.16 4.98 -36.98
N THR A 292 27.61 5.97 -36.27
CA THR A 292 27.31 5.86 -34.84
C THR A 292 25.95 6.44 -34.53
N VAL A 293 25.20 5.76 -33.66
CA VAL A 293 23.94 6.25 -33.10
C VAL A 293 24.26 7.06 -31.84
N GLN A 294 23.93 8.34 -31.83
CA GLN A 294 24.15 9.24 -30.68
C GLN A 294 22.95 9.23 -29.73
N SER A 295 21.74 9.25 -30.29
CA SER A 295 20.49 9.16 -29.55
C SER A 295 19.49 8.31 -30.35
N ALA A 296 18.64 7.57 -29.66
CA ALA A 296 17.56 6.80 -30.26
C ALA A 296 16.46 6.63 -29.21
N THR A 297 15.47 7.51 -29.24
CA THR A 297 14.39 7.57 -28.25
C THR A 297 13.04 7.72 -28.93
N ALA A 298 11.98 7.21 -28.29
CA ALA A 298 10.60 7.41 -28.72
C ALA A 298 9.77 7.95 -27.55
N ASP A 299 8.68 8.65 -27.86
CA ASP A 299 7.76 9.28 -26.89
C ASP A 299 6.76 8.30 -26.24
N GLY A 300 6.79 7.03 -26.65
CA GLY A 300 5.86 6.02 -26.17
C GLY A 300 6.04 5.75 -24.69
N THR A 301 4.94 5.70 -23.97
CA THR A 301 4.94 5.35 -22.54
C THR A 301 4.15 4.09 -22.31
N ARG A 302 4.62 3.27 -21.39
CA ARG A 302 3.95 2.04 -20.96
C ARG A 302 3.43 2.25 -19.56
N GLN A 303 2.29 1.62 -19.27
CA GLN A 303 1.87 1.48 -17.89
C GLN A 303 2.91 0.65 -17.13
N ALA A 304 3.43 1.19 -16.04
CA ALA A 304 4.38 0.51 -15.17
C ALA A 304 3.61 -0.23 -14.09
N THR A 305 3.87 -1.52 -13.91
CA THR A 305 3.29 -2.31 -12.83
C THR A 305 4.04 -2.06 -11.52
N MET A 306 3.32 -2.12 -10.40
CA MET A 306 3.93 -2.03 -9.09
C MET A 306 4.89 -3.20 -8.89
N THR A 307 6.14 -2.88 -8.58
CA THR A 307 7.22 -3.85 -8.39
C THR A 307 7.49 -4.10 -6.91
N SER A 308 7.46 -3.05 -6.09
CA SER A 308 7.61 -3.15 -4.64
C SER A 308 6.71 -2.15 -3.91
N LEU A 309 6.39 -2.51 -2.66
CA LEU A 309 5.64 -1.70 -1.71
C LEU A 309 6.38 -1.74 -0.38
N GLU A 310 6.70 -0.58 0.15
CA GLU A 310 7.43 -0.41 1.41
C GLU A 310 6.71 0.60 2.29
N VAL A 311 6.85 0.45 3.61
CA VAL A 311 6.31 1.40 4.59
C VAL A 311 7.43 1.81 5.51
N ASP A 312 7.68 3.11 5.63
CA ASP A 312 8.72 3.64 6.51
C ASP A 312 8.24 3.73 7.98
N ASP A 313 9.17 4.01 8.90
CA ASP A 313 8.90 4.15 10.33
C ASP A 313 8.04 5.38 10.69
N THR A 314 8.02 6.37 9.79
CA THR A 314 7.13 7.55 9.86
C THR A 314 5.72 7.27 9.34
N GLY A 315 5.48 6.05 8.83
CA GLY A 315 4.21 5.59 8.27
C GLY A 315 3.92 6.05 6.86
N THR A 316 4.89 6.58 6.11
CA THR A 316 4.73 6.83 4.68
C THR A 316 4.80 5.52 3.92
N ILE A 317 3.85 5.32 3.01
CA ILE A 317 3.76 4.17 2.13
C ILE A 317 4.37 4.56 0.79
N TRP A 318 5.43 3.84 0.39
CA TRP A 318 6.18 4.04 -0.84
C TRP A 318 5.92 2.90 -1.81
N ALA A 319 5.52 3.23 -3.02
CA ALA A 319 5.33 2.25 -4.09
C ALA A 319 6.33 2.52 -5.23
N SER A 320 6.98 1.48 -5.72
CA SER A 320 7.87 1.55 -6.88
C SER A 320 7.23 0.90 -8.08
N TYR A 321 7.26 1.57 -9.22
CA TYR A 321 6.69 1.10 -10.48
C TYR A 321 7.81 0.93 -11.52
N GLY A 322 8.07 -0.30 -11.94
CA GLY A 322 9.18 -0.61 -12.85
C GLY A 322 10.54 -0.12 -12.35
N ALA A 323 11.32 0.50 -13.23
CA ALA A 323 12.64 1.09 -12.91
C ALA A 323 12.58 2.56 -12.45
N GLY A 324 11.37 3.07 -12.17
CA GLY A 324 11.17 4.43 -11.70
C GLY A 324 11.63 4.64 -10.25
N ARG A 325 11.69 5.91 -9.83
CA ARG A 325 11.88 6.26 -8.42
C ARG A 325 10.62 5.86 -7.61
N PRO A 326 10.76 5.42 -6.35
CA PRO A 326 9.63 5.19 -5.47
C PRO A 326 8.79 6.47 -5.31
N ILE A 327 7.48 6.32 -5.27
CA ILE A 327 6.51 7.41 -5.13
C ILE A 327 5.76 7.21 -3.82
N ALA A 328 5.61 8.28 -3.05
CA ALA A 328 4.83 8.25 -1.81
C ALA A 328 3.32 8.22 -2.15
N MET A 329 2.60 7.24 -1.62
CA MET A 329 1.17 7.00 -1.90
C MET A 329 0.25 7.49 -0.77
N GLY A 330 0.77 7.61 0.44
CA GLY A 330 0.01 8.09 1.60
C GLY A 330 0.81 7.97 2.89
N LYS A 331 0.34 8.63 3.95
CA LYS A 331 0.89 8.50 5.29
C LYS A 331 -0.15 7.95 6.24
N VAL A 332 0.16 6.85 6.91
CA VAL A 332 -0.73 6.20 7.88
C VAL A 332 -1.10 7.17 8.99
N MET A 333 -2.40 7.25 9.29
CA MET A 333 -2.91 8.03 10.41
C MET A 333 -2.97 7.16 11.66
N VAL A 334 -2.40 7.66 12.76
CA VAL A 334 -2.52 7.04 14.09
C VAL A 334 -3.39 7.92 14.97
N ALA A 335 -4.30 7.30 15.71
CA ALA A 335 -5.19 7.97 16.66
C ALA A 335 -4.84 7.59 18.10
N THR A 336 -4.88 8.57 19.00
CA THR A 336 -4.85 8.38 20.46
C THR A 336 -6.12 8.95 21.07
N PHE A 337 -6.40 8.56 22.32
CA PHE A 337 -7.60 8.98 23.04
C PHE A 337 -7.20 9.47 24.42
N ALA A 338 -7.87 10.51 24.92
CA ALA A 338 -7.69 11.00 26.27
C ALA A 338 -8.02 9.92 27.31
N ASN A 339 -9.04 9.09 27.03
CA ASN A 339 -9.42 7.96 27.86
C ASN A 339 -9.61 6.68 27.03
N PRO A 340 -8.58 5.83 26.86
CA PRO A 340 -8.71 4.56 26.13
C PRO A 340 -9.73 3.60 26.75
N GLN A 341 -9.96 3.64 28.07
CA GLN A 341 -10.97 2.78 28.73
C GLN A 341 -12.41 3.12 28.34
N GLY A 342 -12.65 4.30 27.77
CA GLY A 342 -13.96 4.68 27.25
C GLY A 342 -14.25 4.11 25.86
N LEU A 343 -13.30 3.45 25.21
CA LEU A 343 -13.49 2.89 23.88
C LEU A 343 -14.47 1.69 23.92
N ALA A 344 -15.42 1.67 22.99
CA ALA A 344 -16.39 0.59 22.88
C ALA A 344 -15.84 -0.52 21.97
N PRO A 345 -15.67 -1.77 22.43
CA PRO A 345 -15.25 -2.87 21.57
C PRO A 345 -16.32 -3.17 20.51
N GLN A 346 -15.91 -3.50 19.28
CA GLN A 346 -16.80 -3.83 18.15
C GLN A 346 -16.54 -5.23 17.56
N GLY A 347 -15.65 -6.02 18.17
CA GLY A 347 -15.17 -7.30 17.61
C GLY A 347 -13.95 -7.12 16.70
N ASN A 348 -13.32 -8.21 16.27
CA ASN A 348 -12.12 -8.21 15.42
C ASN A 348 -10.99 -7.30 15.93
N ALA A 349 -10.73 -7.33 17.24
CA ALA A 349 -9.76 -6.45 17.92
C ALA A 349 -9.95 -4.94 17.64
N SER A 350 -11.15 -4.54 17.22
CA SER A 350 -11.48 -3.18 16.82
C SER A 350 -12.35 -2.48 17.85
N PHE A 351 -12.16 -1.18 17.97
CA PHE A 351 -12.77 -0.30 18.95
C PHE A 351 -13.44 0.89 18.25
N ARG A 352 -14.50 1.43 18.85
CA ARG A 352 -15.16 2.65 18.40
C ARG A 352 -15.06 3.71 19.48
N ALA A 353 -14.83 4.95 19.07
CA ALA A 353 -14.88 6.11 19.96
C ALA A 353 -16.28 6.24 20.59
N SER A 354 -16.33 6.67 21.84
CA SER A 354 -17.55 6.95 22.59
C SER A 354 -17.45 8.32 23.27
N SER A 355 -18.56 8.79 23.84
CA SER A 355 -18.53 10.01 24.67
C SER A 355 -17.59 9.89 25.87
N ALA A 356 -17.35 8.67 26.38
CA ALA A 356 -16.45 8.42 27.51
C ALA A 356 -14.97 8.37 27.11
N SER A 357 -14.65 8.08 25.84
CA SER A 357 -13.25 8.09 25.36
C SER A 357 -12.73 9.48 25.03
N GLY A 358 -13.65 10.40 24.72
CA GLY A 358 -13.35 11.67 24.07
C GLY A 358 -13.16 11.50 22.56
N GLU A 359 -12.93 12.63 21.89
CA GLU A 359 -12.62 12.67 20.46
C GLU A 359 -11.24 12.09 20.15
N PRO A 360 -11.04 11.49 18.97
CA PRO A 360 -9.74 10.96 18.55
C PRO A 360 -8.76 12.12 18.31
N LEU A 361 -7.61 12.07 18.97
CA LEU A 361 -6.47 12.92 18.62
C LEU A 361 -5.64 12.17 17.58
N VAL A 362 -5.45 12.75 16.41
CA VAL A 362 -4.73 12.10 15.30
C VAL A 362 -3.37 12.73 15.08
N GLY A 363 -2.40 11.93 14.65
CA GLY A 363 -1.05 12.38 14.31
C GLY A 363 -0.30 11.37 13.47
N ALA A 364 0.84 11.82 12.92
CA ALA A 364 1.75 10.95 12.19
C ALA A 364 2.50 10.02 13.17
N PRO A 365 2.78 8.76 12.79
CA PRO A 365 3.66 7.89 13.56
C PRO A 365 5.01 8.54 13.86
N GLY A 366 5.52 8.34 15.07
CA GLY A 366 6.81 8.87 15.53
C GLY A 366 6.79 10.36 15.92
N SER A 367 5.68 11.06 15.75
CA SER A 367 5.51 12.43 16.26
C SER A 367 5.22 12.46 17.77
N ALA A 368 5.41 13.62 18.40
CA ALA A 368 5.23 13.75 19.86
C ALA A 368 3.81 13.33 20.28
N GLY A 369 3.71 12.36 21.21
CA GLY A 369 2.45 11.81 21.68
C GLY A 369 1.93 10.59 20.89
N PHE A 370 2.62 10.19 19.81
CA PHE A 370 2.27 9.04 18.99
C PHE A 370 3.43 8.04 18.93
N GLY A 371 3.11 6.75 18.94
CA GLY A 371 4.08 5.68 18.75
C GLY A 371 4.70 5.70 17.35
N SER A 372 5.88 5.12 17.19
CA SER A 372 6.50 4.91 15.88
C SER A 372 5.89 3.70 15.18
N LEU A 373 5.99 3.65 13.86
CA LEU A 373 5.57 2.49 13.09
C LEU A 373 6.75 1.54 12.90
N ARG A 374 6.47 0.23 12.88
CA ARG A 374 7.40 -0.80 12.44
C ARG A 374 6.73 -1.63 11.34
N SER A 375 7.27 -1.54 10.14
CA SER A 375 6.86 -2.39 9.01
C SER A 375 7.46 -3.80 9.12
N GLY A 376 6.80 -4.78 8.51
CA GLY A 376 7.25 -6.17 8.53
C GLY A 376 7.02 -6.87 9.86
N ALA A 377 6.13 -6.35 10.71
CA ALA A 377 5.92 -6.85 12.05
C ALA A 377 4.46 -6.71 12.51
N LEU A 378 4.03 -7.61 13.39
CA LEU A 378 2.70 -7.60 14.00
C LEU A 378 2.83 -7.51 15.53
N GLU A 379 1.87 -6.84 16.15
CA GLU A 379 1.71 -6.88 17.61
C GLU A 379 0.83 -8.08 17.98
N GLU A 380 1.38 -8.98 18.79
CA GLU A 380 0.67 -10.12 19.35
C GLU A 380 -0.31 -9.68 20.45
N SER A 381 -1.19 -10.60 20.84
CA SER A 381 -2.00 -10.43 22.04
C SER A 381 -1.13 -10.12 23.25
N ASN A 382 -1.59 -9.25 24.14
CA ASN A 382 -0.91 -8.98 25.42
C ASN A 382 -1.29 -9.97 26.53
N VAL A 383 -1.95 -11.08 26.18
CA VAL A 383 -2.40 -12.12 27.09
C VAL A 383 -1.24 -13.08 27.42
N ASP A 384 -0.95 -13.26 28.71
CA ASP A 384 -0.05 -14.32 29.18
C ASP A 384 -0.88 -15.57 29.54
N LEU A 385 -0.81 -16.59 28.69
CA LEU A 385 -1.55 -17.84 28.87
C LEU A 385 -1.28 -18.50 30.23
N THR A 386 -0.06 -18.39 30.76
CA THR A 386 0.28 -19.03 32.04
C THR A 386 -0.42 -18.34 33.21
N SER A 387 -0.49 -17.01 33.21
CA SER A 387 -1.23 -16.23 34.20
C SER A 387 -2.72 -16.51 34.09
N GLU A 388 -3.29 -16.41 32.88
CA GLU A 388 -4.73 -16.61 32.68
C GLU A 388 -5.20 -18.01 33.11
N LEU A 389 -4.39 -19.05 32.89
CA LEU A 389 -4.74 -20.41 33.35
C LEU A 389 -4.77 -20.52 34.88
N VAL A 390 -3.89 -19.80 35.59
CA VAL A 390 -3.91 -19.74 37.05
C VAL A 390 -5.12 -18.95 37.55
N ASP A 391 -5.44 -17.84 36.89
CA ASP A 391 -6.60 -17.01 37.21
C ASP A 391 -7.90 -17.79 36.96
N LEU A 392 -7.98 -18.57 35.88
CA LEU A 392 -9.11 -19.44 35.58
C LEU A 392 -9.33 -20.49 36.68
N ILE A 393 -8.25 -21.14 37.15
CA ILE A 393 -8.33 -22.12 38.25
C ILE A 393 -8.82 -21.43 39.54
N THR A 394 -8.36 -20.22 39.79
CA THR A 394 -8.77 -19.42 40.96
C THR A 394 -10.24 -19.05 40.89
N ALA A 395 -10.70 -18.56 39.74
CA ALA A 395 -12.11 -18.23 39.49
C ALA A 395 -13.02 -19.46 39.60
N GLN A 396 -12.59 -20.61 39.07
CA GLN A 396 -13.30 -21.89 39.23
C GLN A 396 -13.41 -22.33 40.69
N ARG A 397 -12.32 -22.21 41.47
CA ARG A 397 -12.36 -22.50 42.92
C ARG A 397 -13.31 -21.55 43.66
N ASN A 398 -13.32 -20.27 43.31
CA ASN A 398 -14.25 -19.28 43.89
C ASN A 398 -15.71 -19.59 43.57
N TYR A 399 -16.00 -20.02 42.33
CA TYR A 399 -17.31 -20.50 41.92
C TYR A 399 -17.74 -21.72 42.74
N GLN A 400 -16.88 -22.74 42.86
CA GLN A 400 -17.15 -23.96 43.63
C GLN A 400 -17.37 -23.67 45.13
N ALA A 401 -16.57 -22.77 45.71
CA ALA A 401 -16.72 -22.34 47.10
C ALA A 401 -18.08 -21.65 47.33
N SER A 402 -18.47 -20.75 46.43
CA SER A 402 -19.75 -20.03 46.50
C SER A 402 -20.94 -20.97 46.28
N ALA A 403 -20.83 -21.93 45.36
CA ALA A 403 -21.83 -22.98 45.16
C ALA A 403 -21.99 -23.86 46.41
N LYS A 404 -20.88 -24.22 47.07
CA LYS A 404 -20.93 -25.02 48.30
C LYS A 404 -21.61 -24.28 49.45
N ALA A 405 -21.40 -22.97 49.55
CA ALA A 405 -22.12 -22.13 50.52
C ALA A 405 -23.64 -22.12 50.25
N LEU A 406 -24.05 -22.08 48.97
CA LEU A 406 -25.45 -22.16 48.57
C LEU A 406 -26.08 -23.52 48.92
N GLU A 407 -25.39 -24.62 48.63
CA GLU A 407 -25.83 -25.98 49.02
C GLU A 407 -26.04 -26.11 50.54
N THR A 408 -25.06 -25.64 51.32
CA THR A 408 -25.12 -25.70 52.78
C THR A 408 -26.34 -24.95 53.30
N ASN A 409 -26.60 -23.76 52.73
CA ASN A 409 -27.76 -22.97 53.11
C ASN A 409 -29.10 -23.61 52.68
N SER A 410 -29.15 -24.23 51.49
CA SER A 410 -30.32 -25.00 51.03
C SER A 410 -30.61 -26.18 51.96
N SER A 411 -29.57 -26.92 52.36
CA SER A 411 -29.70 -28.01 53.33
C SER A 411 -30.22 -27.53 54.69
N LEU A 412 -29.77 -26.38 55.19
CA LEU A 412 -30.27 -25.80 56.44
C LEU A 412 -31.75 -25.43 56.34
N MET A 413 -32.19 -24.82 55.24
CA MET A 413 -33.60 -24.50 55.01
C MET A 413 -34.47 -25.76 54.95
N GLN A 414 -34.00 -26.82 54.26
CA GLN A 414 -34.71 -28.10 54.22
C GLN A 414 -34.84 -28.74 55.61
N SER A 415 -33.79 -28.67 56.44
CA SER A 415 -33.85 -29.16 57.82
C SER A 415 -34.85 -28.37 58.67
N ILE A 416 -34.93 -27.05 58.51
CA ILE A 416 -35.92 -26.22 59.20
C ILE A 416 -37.34 -26.62 58.79
N ILE A 417 -37.60 -26.80 57.50
CA ILE A 417 -38.92 -27.22 56.97
C ILE A 417 -39.32 -28.61 57.49
N LYS A 418 -38.37 -29.50 57.77
CA LYS A 418 -38.65 -30.83 58.34
C LYS A 418 -38.92 -30.83 59.84
N ILE A 419 -38.55 -29.76 60.55
CA ILE A 419 -38.76 -29.60 62.00
C ILE A 419 -40.08 -28.83 62.28
N SER A 420 -40.56 -28.04 61.31
CA SER A 420 -41.92 -27.46 61.31
C SER A 420 -42.95 -28.47 60.81
#